data_AF-A0A8T3N2J4-F1
#
_entry.id   AF-A0A8T3N2J4-F1
#
_cell.length_a   1.000
_cell.length_b   1.000
_cell.length_c   1.000
_cell.angle_alpha   90.00
_cell.angle_beta   90.00
_cell.angle_gamma   90.00
#
_symmetry.space_group_name_H-M   'P 1'
#
loop_
_entity.id
_entity.type
_entity.pdbx_description
1 polymer ?
#
loop_
_entity_poly.entity_id
_entity_poly.type
_entity_poly.pdbx_seq_one_letter_code
_entity_poly.pdbx_strand_id
1 'polypeptide(L)' 'MLLFRSEDHLDRWLAGRAPGATTSISTLAKLAAAWWGDRLSPDWRPHTREQNQAILKGLGLTSSFWDLA' A
#
# COMPACT_ATOMS: atom_id res chain seq x y z
N MET A 1 -6.57 -6.73 -1.64
CA MET A 1 -5.16 -7.14 -1.42
C MET A 1 -5.12 -8.63 -1.16
N LEU A 2 -4.13 -9.33 -1.71
CA LEU A 2 -3.90 -10.76 -1.48
C LEU A 2 -2.57 -10.93 -0.73
N LEU A 3 -2.50 -11.95 0.12
CA LEU A 3 -1.28 -12.32 0.84
C LEU A 3 -0.71 -13.59 0.24
N PHE A 4 0.60 -13.57 -0.05
CA PHE A 4 1.34 -14.71 -0.56
C PHE A 4 2.46 -15.07 0.40
N ARG A 5 2.76 -16.36 0.47
CA ARG A 5 3.89 -16.89 1.27
C ARG A 5 5.24 -16.43 0.72
N SER A 6 5.35 -16.32 -0.60
CA SER A 6 6.56 -15.94 -1.33
C SER A 6 6.21 -15.50 -2.75
N GLU A 7 7.19 -14.92 -3.44
CA GLU A 7 7.14 -14.50 -4.84
C GLU A 7 6.88 -15.71 -5.77
N ASP A 8 7.49 -16.87 -5.52
CA ASP A 8 7.21 -18.09 -6.29
C ASP A 8 5.74 -18.54 -6.23
N HIS A 9 5.06 -18.26 -5.10
CA HIS A 9 3.64 -18.56 -5.00
C HIS A 9 2.80 -17.53 -5.78
N LEU A 10 3.20 -16.26 -5.77
CA LEU A 10 2.60 -15.24 -6.60
C LEU A 10 2.74 -15.57 -8.09
N ASP A 11 3.92 -15.96 -8.55
CA ASP A 11 4.17 -16.26 -9.98
C ASP A 11 3.31 -17.42 -10.48
N ARG A 12 3.21 -18.49 -9.68
CA ARG A 12 2.29 -19.60 -9.97
C ARG A 12 0.84 -19.18 -9.97
N TRP A 13 0.44 -18.32 -9.02
CA TRP A 13 -0.92 -17.80 -8.96
C TRP A 13 -1.23 -16.93 -10.18
N LEU A 14 -0.30 -16.07 -10.62
CA LEU A 14 -0.44 -15.22 -11.80
C LEU A 14 -0.61 -16.01 -13.09
N ALA A 15 0.08 -17.15 -13.23
CA ALA A 15 -0.06 -18.05 -14.38
C ALA A 15 0.00 -17.30 -15.74
N GLY A 16 0.98 -16.40 -15.88
CA GLY A 16 1.20 -15.60 -17.10
C GLY A 16 0.38 -14.31 -17.21
N ARG A 17 -0.52 -14.01 -16.26
CA ARG A 17 -1.19 -12.70 -16.19
C ARG A 17 -0.23 -11.61 -15.73
N ALA A 18 -0.44 -10.38 -16.21
CA ALA A 18 0.34 -9.23 -15.78
C ALA A 18 0.15 -8.98 -14.27
N PRO A 19 1.23 -8.83 -13.49
CA PRO A 19 1.13 -8.49 -12.07
C PRO A 19 0.68 -7.03 -11.86
N GLY A 20 0.08 -6.77 -10.70
CA GLY A 20 0.00 -5.41 -10.15
C GLY A 20 1.30 -5.05 -9.41
N ALA A 21 1.21 -4.29 -8.32
CA ALA A 21 2.34 -4.07 -7.43
C ALA A 21 2.37 -5.06 -6.25
N THR A 22 3.57 -5.43 -5.84
CA THR A 22 3.84 -6.18 -4.60
C THR A 22 4.53 -5.29 -3.59
N THR A 23 4.37 -5.62 -2.31
CA THR A 23 5.13 -5.01 -1.22
C THR A 23 5.23 -6.00 -0.06
N SER A 24 6.15 -5.75 0.87
CA SER A 24 6.30 -6.61 2.06
C SER A 24 5.14 -6.42 3.03
N ILE A 25 4.84 -7.45 3.83
CA ILE A 25 3.85 -7.36 4.92
C ILE A 25 4.25 -6.25 5.91
N SER A 26 5.53 -6.06 6.16
CA SER A 26 6.02 -5.00 7.04
C SER A 26 5.73 -3.60 6.49
N THR A 27 5.92 -3.38 5.18
CA THR A 27 5.57 -2.11 4.52
C THR A 27 4.06 -1.90 4.56
N LEU A 28 3.28 -2.95 4.32
CA LEU A 28 1.83 -2.88 4.39
C LEU A 28 1.31 -2.53 5.80
N ALA A 29 1.90 -3.11 6.85
CA ALA A 29 1.54 -2.78 8.22
C ALA A 29 1.86 -1.31 8.56
N LYS A 30 3.00 -0.81 8.09
CA LYS A 30 3.36 0.62 8.21
C LYS A 30 2.39 1.51 7.44
N LEU A 31 2.00 1.10 6.22
CA LEU A 31 0.99 1.80 5.43
C LEU A 31 -0.32 1.88 6.20
N ALA A 32 -0.78 0.78 6.79
CA ALA A 32 -2.00 0.75 7.55
C ALA A 32 -1.97 1.70 8.77
N ALA A 33 -0.88 1.65 9.53
CA ALA A 33 -0.69 2.54 10.67
C ALA A 33 -0.67 4.01 10.26
N ALA A 34 0.02 4.36 9.16
CA ALA A 34 0.09 5.73 8.68
C ALA A 34 -1.26 6.23 8.11
N TRP A 35 -2.00 5.35 7.42
CA TRP A 35 -3.26 5.71 6.75
C TRP A 35 -4.44 5.87 7.72
N TRP A 36 -4.46 5.07 8.78
CA TRP A 36 -5.61 4.99 9.69
C TRP A 36 -5.29 5.38 11.14
N GLY A 37 -4.02 5.64 11.46
CA GLY A 37 -3.58 5.85 12.84
C GLY A 37 -4.22 7.04 13.56
N ASP A 38 -4.64 8.07 12.82
CA ASP A 38 -5.31 9.26 13.37
C ASP A 38 -6.84 9.18 13.32
N ARG A 39 -7.41 8.11 12.77
CA ARG A 39 -8.85 8.00 12.48
C ARG A 39 -9.75 8.01 13.70
N LEU A 40 -9.20 7.71 14.87
CA LEU A 40 -9.92 7.73 16.15
C LEU A 40 -9.77 9.07 16.89
N SER A 41 -9.02 10.03 16.35
CA SER A 41 -8.93 11.37 16.91
C SER A 41 -10.29 12.08 16.84
N PRO A 42 -10.73 12.79 17.90
CA PRO A 42 -11.95 13.60 17.85
C PRO A 42 -11.86 14.71 16.79
N ASP A 43 -10.65 15.16 16.46
CA ASP A 43 -10.39 16.21 15.47
C ASP A 43 -10.14 15.63 14.06
N TRP A 44 -10.39 14.33 13.86
CA TRP A 44 -10.08 13.68 12.60
C TRP A 44 -10.77 14.36 11.42
N ARG A 45 -9.99 14.49 10.35
CA ARG A 45 -10.43 14.88 9.03
C ARG A 45 -9.85 13.87 8.03
N PRO A 46 -10.59 13.52 6.96
CA PRO A 46 -10.01 12.72 5.88
C PRO A 46 -8.72 13.36 5.36
N HIS A 47 -7.68 12.54 5.17
CA HIS A 47 -6.45 13.00 4.53
C HIS A 47 -6.74 13.48 3.11
N THR A 48 -6.11 14.59 2.72
CA THR A 48 -6.12 15.04 1.32
C THR A 48 -5.37 14.04 0.45
N ARG A 49 -5.54 14.16 -0.87
CA ARG A 49 -4.80 13.35 -1.84
C ARG A 49 -3.28 13.53 -1.67
N GLU A 50 -2.83 14.77 -1.44
CA GLU A 50 -1.41 15.11 -1.26
C GLU A 50 -0.86 14.46 0.01
N GLN A 51 -1.63 14.45 1.10
CA GLN A 51 -1.25 13.79 2.35
C GLN A 51 -1.13 12.28 2.16
N ASN A 52 -2.11 11.65 1.50
CA ASN A 52 -2.08 10.22 1.20
C ASN A 52 -0.92 9.86 0.25
N GLN A 53 -0.65 10.68 -0.77
CA GLN A 53 0.48 10.49 -1.67
C GLN A 53 1.81 10.62 -0.93
N ALA A 54 1.92 11.53 0.04
CA ALA A 54 3.10 11.67 0.88
C ALA A 54 3.34 10.45 1.77
N ILE A 55 2.28 9.83 2.31
CA ILE A 55 2.37 8.56 3.05
C ILE A 55 2.94 7.45 2.16
N LEU A 56 2.43 7.29 0.93
CA LEU A 56 2.93 6.28 -0.02
C LEU A 56 4.42 6.50 -0.33
N LYS A 57 4.80 7.73 -0.68
CA LYS A 57 6.20 8.08 -0.98
C LYS A 57 7.12 7.87 0.22
N GLY A 58 6.68 8.25 1.41
CA GLY A 58 7.45 8.07 2.66
C GLY A 58 7.72 6.61 3.01
N LEU A 59 6.90 5.68 2.49
CA LEU A 59 7.06 4.23 2.66
C LEU A 59 7.79 3.56 1.48
N GLY A 60 8.29 4.33 0.52
CA GLY A 60 8.97 3.82 -0.67
C GLY A 60 8.03 3.23 -1.74
N LEU A 61 6.71 3.47 -1.62
CA LEU A 61 5.72 3.05 -2.60
C LEU A 61 5.63 4.11 -3.71
N THR A 62 6.61 4.11 -4.62
CA THR A 62 6.85 5.20 -5.59
C THR A 62 6.71 4.82 -7.06
N SER A 63 6.37 3.56 -7.40
CA SER A 63 6.05 3.22 -8.78
C SER A 63 4.73 3.84 -9.22
N SER A 64 4.49 3.94 -10.53
CA SER A 64 3.27 4.52 -11.09
C SER A 64 1.96 3.84 -10.64
N PHE A 65 2.05 2.59 -10.18
CA PHE A 65 0.91 1.91 -9.55
C PHE A 65 0.40 2.63 -8.29
N TRP A 66 1.30 3.33 -7.58
CA TRP A 66 1.02 4.02 -6.32
C TRP A 66 0.74 5.51 -6.49
N ASP A 67 0.60 5.99 -7.73
CA ASP A 67 0.18 7.37 -7.98
C ASP A 67 -1.35 7.44 -7.84
N LEU A 68 -1.83 8.18 -6.83
CA LEU A 68 -3.25 8.40 -6.61
C LEU A 68 -3.80 9.29 -7.72
N ALA A 69 -4.94 8.93 -8.30
CA ALA A 69 -5.62 9.65 -9.38
C ALA A 69 -6.43 10.86 -8.91
#